data_AF-A0A026W841-F1
#
_entry.id   AF-A0A026W841-F1
#
_cell.length_a   1.000
_cell.length_b   1.000
_cell.length_c   1.000
_cell.angle_alpha   90.00
_cell.angle_beta   90.00
_cell.angle_gamma   90.00
#
_symmetry.space_group_name_H-M   'P 1'
#
loop_
_entity.id
_entity.type
_entity.pdbx_description
1 polymer ?
#
loop_
_entity_poly.entity_id
_entity_poly.type
_entity_poly.pdbx_seq_one_letter_code
_entity_poly.pdbx_strand_id
1 'polypeptide(L)'
;MSTKSSKKTAAATSAATAAAAAAASSSSASIQSPPANTSTPISGSRRPGSPLSPTRYTRMQEKQDLQNLNDRLACYIEKVRQLETDNSRLMREVQTTQETVTREISHVKSIYEKELNDARVMLDETCRERAKLEIDTKRLWDDNEELKSKFDKKLAELQTTERNLSLYETRCADLASQISKSQAERKKFVEKEQELTEEVARLQKLLDDARSHLEAETLQRIDLENHIQSLKEDISFKDQVYQQELSETRTRRQVEISEIDGRLAEEYEAKLQNSLQELRDQYEGQMRSNREEIELLYENKIKNLAAHAQRSSTAASMAVEDFRQCRTKVETLSTKINELEAANSALHARIRDLETLRENERSRHVDSLAALEEELARMRDEMAQQLQEYQDLMDIKVALDLEIAAYRKMLESEEARLKITPAQGNTSTNTSTSRVTPSRHTPVRGTKRKRTLLEESEEHSSSDYSVTGTAKGDIEIAEADPQGRFVKLTNKGNKEISLSGWQIIRKAGTLETVFKFHRTVKLDAGANVMVWSADIGATHEPPSNIVMKGQKWFVSDNMTTSLINNEGEEMATSERKRQQLSTTLSRHRESSAFRPSEEFHHQQVRMQEELFCRQLDFD
;
A
#
# COMPACT_ATOMS: atom_id res chain seq x y z
N MET A 1 -1.45 20.52 106.13
CA MET A 1 -1.78 20.07 107.51
C MET A 1 -1.01 20.93 108.51
N SER A 2 -1.64 21.40 109.58
CA SER A 2 -1.01 21.86 110.85
C SER A 2 -2.14 22.09 111.87
N THR A 3 -2.20 21.29 112.94
CA THR A 3 -1.78 21.62 114.32
C THR A 3 -2.56 22.79 114.95
N LYS A 4 -3.49 22.57 115.90
CA LYS A 4 -3.42 22.02 117.28
C LYS A 4 -3.17 23.08 118.38
N SER A 5 -4.25 23.30 119.15
CA SER A 5 -4.29 23.24 120.62
C SER A 5 -4.07 24.51 121.48
N SER A 6 -4.82 24.52 122.60
CA SER A 6 -4.61 25.26 123.86
C SER A 6 -4.82 26.79 123.82
N LYS A 7 -5.76 27.46 124.54
CA LYS A 7 -6.39 27.30 125.88
C LYS A 7 -5.51 27.80 127.05
N LYS A 8 -5.87 28.94 127.67
CA LYS A 8 -6.48 29.08 129.04
C LYS A 8 -6.19 30.46 129.71
N THR A 9 -7.20 31.10 130.33
CA THR A 9 -7.14 32.08 131.49
C THR A 9 -6.34 33.41 131.31
N ALA A 10 -6.63 34.53 132.00
CA ALA A 10 -7.69 34.98 132.92
C ALA A 10 -7.62 36.52 133.14
N ALA A 11 -8.59 37.06 133.89
CA ALA A 11 -8.56 38.32 134.65
C ALA A 11 -8.42 39.66 133.88
N ALA A 12 -9.44 40.51 134.03
CA ALA A 12 -9.40 41.93 133.70
C ALA A 12 -9.52 42.78 134.99
N THR A 13 -8.98 44.00 134.97
CA THR A 13 -8.92 44.89 136.15
C THR A 13 -9.34 46.31 135.77
N SER A 14 -10.17 46.94 136.61
CA SER A 14 -10.41 48.40 136.66
C SER A 14 -10.69 48.74 138.13
N ALA A 15 -10.02 49.68 138.79
CA ALA A 15 -9.90 51.13 138.53
C ALA A 15 -11.21 51.88 138.87
N ALA A 16 -11.22 53.03 139.57
CA ALA A 16 -10.10 53.90 140.00
C ALA A 16 -10.36 54.58 141.37
N THR A 17 -9.38 55.33 141.87
CA THR A 17 -9.40 56.09 143.14
C THR A 17 -9.50 57.60 142.95
N ALA A 18 -10.27 58.29 143.82
CA ALA A 18 -10.17 59.72 144.14
C ALA A 18 -11.11 60.07 145.33
N ALA A 19 -10.97 61.17 146.08
CA ALA A 19 -9.81 61.93 146.56
C ALA A 19 -10.28 63.01 147.59
N ALA A 20 -9.41 63.40 148.53
CA ALA A 20 -9.48 64.62 149.38
C ALA A 20 -10.69 64.79 150.36
N ALA A 21 -10.69 65.75 151.31
CA ALA A 21 -9.64 66.20 152.26
C ALA A 21 -10.23 67.17 153.33
N ALA A 22 -9.99 66.92 154.62
CA ALA A 22 -9.94 67.88 155.75
C ALA A 22 -9.57 67.09 157.04
N ALA A 23 -8.60 67.39 157.90
CA ALA A 23 -8.00 68.63 158.43
C ALA A 23 -8.56 69.04 159.82
N ALA A 24 -7.96 68.51 160.88
CA ALA A 24 -7.99 69.08 162.24
C ALA A 24 -6.75 68.64 163.06
N SER A 25 -6.17 69.58 163.80
CA SER A 25 -5.06 69.40 164.77
C SER A 25 -5.60 68.93 166.14
N SER A 26 -4.83 68.56 167.17
CA SER A 26 -3.36 68.62 167.43
C SER A 26 -2.98 67.69 168.60
N SER A 27 -1.71 67.33 168.71
CA SER A 27 -1.09 66.68 169.88
C SER A 27 -0.63 67.69 170.95
N SER A 28 -0.79 67.38 172.25
CA SER A 28 0.19 67.76 173.30
C SER A 28 0.01 66.90 174.57
N ALA A 29 1.01 66.91 175.45
CA ALA A 29 1.13 65.98 176.58
C ALA A 29 0.77 66.59 177.95
N SER A 30 0.91 65.80 179.01
CA SER A 30 0.49 66.06 180.40
C SER A 30 1.46 66.91 181.23
N ILE A 31 0.93 67.60 182.26
CA ILE A 31 1.64 68.16 183.46
C ILE A 31 2.48 69.44 183.16
N GLN A 32 2.39 70.58 183.87
CA GLN A 32 1.55 71.01 185.02
C GLN A 32 1.30 72.55 185.03
N SER A 33 0.49 73.02 185.99
CA SER A 33 0.20 74.42 186.42
C SER A 33 1.44 75.18 186.95
N PRO A 34 1.44 76.52 187.24
CA PRO A 34 0.34 77.40 187.72
C PRO A 34 0.44 78.86 187.13
N PRO A 35 0.18 80.02 187.82
CA PRO A 35 -0.65 80.34 189.01
C PRO A 35 -1.60 81.57 188.86
N ALA A 36 -2.58 81.71 189.77
CA ALA A 36 -3.11 83.01 190.21
C ALA A 36 -3.83 82.91 191.58
N ASN A 37 -3.58 83.89 192.45
CA ASN A 37 -4.39 84.40 193.58
C ASN A 37 -5.20 83.40 194.47
N THR A 38 -4.89 83.36 195.78
CA THR A 38 -5.77 83.94 196.86
C THR A 38 -5.26 83.57 198.27
N SER A 39 -4.89 84.60 199.04
CA SER A 39 -4.74 84.70 200.51
C SER A 39 -4.48 83.43 201.38
N THR A 40 -3.26 83.35 201.92
CA THR A 40 -3.04 83.16 203.38
C THR A 40 -3.43 84.47 204.13
N PRO A 41 -3.48 84.59 205.49
CA PRO A 41 -2.74 83.79 206.49
C PRO A 41 -3.46 83.55 207.86
N ILE A 42 -2.63 83.20 208.87
CA ILE A 42 -2.86 83.23 210.32
C ILE A 42 -3.53 81.99 210.95
N SER A 43 -2.68 81.22 211.65
CA SER A 43 -3.03 80.59 212.92
C SER A 43 -2.40 81.40 214.06
N GLY A 44 -3.04 81.45 215.23
CA GLY A 44 -2.39 81.82 216.49
C GLY A 44 -2.72 83.18 217.12
N SER A 45 -3.60 83.14 218.13
CA SER A 45 -3.65 84.04 219.30
C SER A 45 -4.11 85.51 219.14
N ARG A 46 -5.29 85.79 219.72
CA ARG A 46 -5.67 87.12 220.26
C ARG A 46 -5.41 87.15 221.77
N ARG A 47 -4.87 88.25 222.31
CA ARG A 47 -5.07 88.62 223.72
C ARG A 47 -4.97 90.14 223.96
N PRO A 48 -6.06 90.81 224.35
CA PRO A 48 -6.04 92.17 224.90
C PRO A 48 -6.59 92.23 226.33
N GLY A 49 -6.38 93.36 227.03
CA GLY A 49 -7.14 93.74 228.23
C GLY A 49 -6.36 93.80 229.55
N SER A 50 -6.38 94.98 230.18
CA SER A 50 -5.86 95.30 231.52
C SER A 50 -6.74 96.40 232.12
N PRO A 51 -6.76 96.56 233.46
CA PRO A 51 -6.86 97.91 234.00
C PRO A 51 -5.90 98.23 235.17
N LEU A 52 -5.23 99.40 235.04
CA LEU A 52 -4.99 100.44 236.06
C LEU A 52 -4.17 100.15 237.35
N SER A 53 -2.99 100.80 237.41
CA SER A 53 -2.47 101.74 238.47
C SER A 53 -2.43 101.36 239.98
N PRO A 54 -1.50 101.91 240.81
CA PRO A 54 -0.65 103.10 240.59
C PRO A 54 0.88 102.99 240.91
N THR A 55 1.58 104.08 240.59
CA THR A 55 3.01 104.43 240.86
C THR A 55 3.49 104.31 242.32
N ARG A 56 4.78 104.14 242.66
CA ARG A 56 5.96 104.98 242.24
C ARG A 56 7.31 104.22 242.14
N TYR A 57 8.24 104.78 241.34
CA TYR A 57 9.71 104.57 241.29
C TYR A 57 10.31 103.22 240.80
N THR A 58 10.37 102.99 239.47
CA THR A 58 11.40 102.15 238.77
C THR A 58 11.40 102.30 237.23
N ARG A 59 11.47 103.54 236.69
CA ARG A 59 11.04 103.84 235.29
C ARG A 59 12.11 103.84 234.17
N MET A 60 13.36 103.43 234.41
CA MET A 60 14.44 103.57 233.41
C MET A 60 14.62 102.35 232.47
N GLN A 61 14.33 101.13 232.93
CA GLN A 61 14.77 99.92 232.23
C GLN A 61 13.95 99.61 230.96
N GLU A 62 12.62 99.65 231.05
CA GLU A 62 11.69 99.15 230.02
C GLU A 62 11.82 99.83 228.64
N LYS A 63 12.33 101.06 228.58
CA LYS A 63 12.48 101.79 227.31
C LYS A 63 13.51 101.13 226.38
N GLN A 64 14.53 100.49 226.94
CA GLN A 64 15.62 99.89 226.16
C GLN A 64 15.16 98.65 225.38
N ASP A 65 14.34 97.81 226.00
CA ASP A 65 13.94 96.51 225.46
C ASP A 65 12.92 96.63 224.31
N LEU A 66 12.01 97.62 224.38
CA LEU A 66 11.04 97.87 223.31
C LEU A 66 11.68 98.34 222.00
N GLN A 67 12.86 98.97 222.05
CA GLN A 67 13.56 99.40 220.84
C GLN A 67 14.22 98.20 220.13
N ASN A 68 14.94 97.36 220.89
CA ASN A 68 15.52 96.09 220.40
C ASN A 68 14.49 95.16 219.71
N LEU A 69 13.23 95.19 220.15
CA LEU A 69 12.18 94.34 219.58
C LEU A 69 11.72 94.81 218.19
N ASN A 70 11.63 96.13 217.97
CA ASN A 70 11.22 96.71 216.69
C ASN A 70 12.28 96.51 215.60
N ASP A 71 13.56 96.71 215.91
CA ASP A 71 14.64 96.53 214.94
C ASP A 71 14.71 95.07 214.44
N ARG A 72 14.38 94.10 215.32
CA ARG A 72 14.23 92.68 214.97
C ARG A 72 13.05 92.40 214.04
N LEU A 73 11.92 93.09 214.22
CA LEU A 73 10.75 92.97 213.32
C LEU A 73 11.04 93.57 211.94
N ALA A 74 11.75 94.70 211.87
CA ALA A 74 12.18 95.30 210.61
C ALA A 74 13.04 94.32 209.78
N CYS A 75 14.06 93.71 210.41
CA CYS A 75 14.90 92.69 209.79
C CYS A 75 14.09 91.49 209.25
N TYR A 76 13.03 91.09 209.95
CA TYR A 76 12.17 89.98 209.54
C TYR A 76 11.28 90.33 208.34
N ILE A 77 10.69 91.53 208.33
CA ILE A 77 9.88 92.03 207.21
C ILE A 77 10.75 92.19 205.95
N GLU A 78 11.97 92.68 206.09
CA GLU A 78 12.93 92.80 205.00
C GLU A 78 13.36 91.42 204.47
N LYS A 79 13.55 90.43 205.36
CA LYS A 79 13.84 89.04 204.95
C LYS A 79 12.65 88.36 204.24
N VAL A 80 11.40 88.65 204.63
CA VAL A 80 10.21 88.16 203.92
C VAL A 80 10.11 88.79 202.53
N ARG A 81 10.27 90.12 202.40
CA ARG A 81 10.32 90.80 201.09
C ARG A 81 11.42 90.26 200.18
N GLN A 82 12.60 89.97 200.73
CA GLN A 82 13.68 89.34 199.99
C GLN A 82 13.26 87.96 199.48
N LEU A 83 12.62 87.12 200.31
CA LEU A 83 12.11 85.81 199.91
C LEU A 83 10.97 85.89 198.88
N GLU A 84 10.06 86.85 199.00
CA GLU A 84 9.01 87.10 197.98
C GLU A 84 9.62 87.54 196.65
N THR A 85 10.67 88.36 196.68
CA THR A 85 11.41 88.82 195.50
C THR A 85 12.22 87.69 194.86
N ASP A 86 12.90 86.86 195.66
CA ASP A 86 13.64 85.67 195.23
C ASP A 86 12.70 84.62 194.63
N ASN A 87 11.56 84.34 195.27
CA ASN A 87 10.56 83.40 194.76
C ASN A 87 9.91 83.92 193.47
N SER A 88 9.67 85.24 193.38
CA SER A 88 9.22 85.89 192.13
C SER A 88 10.28 85.87 191.03
N ARG A 89 11.58 85.86 191.36
CA ARG A 89 12.66 85.62 190.39
C ARG A 89 12.65 84.17 189.93
N LEU A 90 12.64 83.22 190.86
CA LEU A 90 12.66 81.79 190.56
C LEU A 90 11.46 81.35 189.72
N MET A 91 10.25 81.86 189.98
CA MET A 91 9.09 81.57 189.12
C MET A 91 9.25 82.13 187.71
N ARG A 92 9.85 83.32 187.56
CA ARG A 92 10.19 83.87 186.23
C ARG A 92 11.26 83.05 185.54
N GLU A 93 12.27 82.58 186.27
CA GLU A 93 13.38 81.76 185.78
C GLU A 93 12.89 80.38 185.30
N VAL A 94 12.03 79.72 186.09
CA VAL A 94 11.31 78.49 185.73
C VAL A 94 10.43 78.72 184.50
N GLN A 95 9.65 79.80 184.43
CA GLN A 95 8.84 80.06 183.23
C GLN A 95 9.71 80.35 182.01
N THR A 96 10.79 81.13 182.11
CA THR A 96 11.69 81.39 180.97
C THR A 96 12.37 80.12 180.49
N THR A 97 12.78 79.21 181.39
CA THR A 97 13.41 77.93 181.01
C THR A 97 12.40 76.94 180.45
N GLN A 98 11.16 76.92 180.93
CA GLN A 98 10.07 76.18 180.30
C GLN A 98 9.74 76.74 178.90
N GLU A 99 9.77 78.06 178.73
CA GLU A 99 9.54 78.74 177.45
C GLU A 99 10.70 78.60 176.45
N THR A 100 11.96 78.42 176.89
CA THR A 100 13.07 78.06 176.00
C THR A 100 13.00 76.59 175.63
N VAL A 101 12.84 75.67 176.60
CA VAL A 101 12.76 74.23 176.33
C VAL A 101 11.57 73.88 175.42
N THR A 102 10.39 74.51 175.61
CA THR A 102 9.25 74.30 174.69
C THR A 102 9.48 74.90 173.31
N ARG A 103 10.19 76.04 173.19
CA ARG A 103 10.63 76.58 171.90
C ARG A 103 11.65 75.67 171.21
N GLU A 104 12.64 75.17 171.94
CA GLU A 104 13.66 74.24 171.44
C GLU A 104 13.04 72.93 170.97
N ILE A 105 12.17 72.31 171.78
CA ILE A 105 11.42 71.10 171.38
C ILE A 105 10.55 71.38 170.15
N SER A 106 9.89 72.54 170.08
CA SER A 106 9.09 72.92 168.90
C SER A 106 9.95 73.18 167.66
N HIS A 107 11.14 73.74 167.83
CA HIS A 107 12.09 74.01 166.74
C HIS A 107 12.71 72.71 166.21
N VAL A 108 13.19 71.84 167.09
CA VAL A 108 13.71 70.50 166.74
C VAL A 108 12.61 69.65 166.11
N LYS A 109 11.37 69.70 166.64
CA LYS A 109 10.21 69.06 166.01
C LYS A 109 9.97 69.62 164.61
N SER A 110 9.95 70.95 164.44
CA SER A 110 9.74 71.59 163.14
C SER A 110 10.85 71.26 162.13
N ILE A 111 12.10 71.08 162.59
CA ILE A 111 13.20 70.62 161.75
C ILE A 111 12.94 69.17 161.33
N TYR A 112 12.68 68.25 162.25
CA TYR A 112 12.42 66.85 161.90
C TYR A 112 11.16 66.66 161.05
N GLU A 113 10.09 67.43 161.28
CA GLU A 113 8.89 67.40 160.42
C GLU A 113 9.18 67.94 159.02
N LYS A 114 10.06 68.94 158.87
CA LYS A 114 10.55 69.42 157.58
C LYS A 114 11.44 68.38 156.88
N GLU A 115 12.48 67.87 157.54
CA GLU A 115 13.38 66.87 156.95
C GLU A 115 12.63 65.59 156.53
N LEU A 116 11.63 65.17 157.32
CA LEU A 116 10.78 64.03 157.01
C LEU A 116 9.78 64.34 155.86
N ASN A 117 9.28 65.58 155.76
CA ASN A 117 8.51 66.03 154.61
C ASN A 117 9.37 66.04 153.33
N ASP A 118 10.56 66.62 153.38
CA ASP A 118 11.44 66.77 152.23
C ASP A 118 11.94 65.39 151.76
N ALA A 119 12.24 64.47 152.68
CA ALA A 119 12.50 63.07 152.37
C ALA A 119 11.31 62.34 151.72
N ARG A 120 10.06 62.67 152.09
CA ARG A 120 8.86 62.16 151.41
C ARG A 120 8.74 62.72 149.99
N VAL A 121 8.98 64.02 149.79
CA VAL A 121 8.95 64.66 148.46
C VAL A 121 10.00 64.02 147.55
N MET A 122 11.24 63.85 148.02
CA MET A 122 12.30 63.15 147.28
C MET A 122 11.95 61.69 146.96
N LEU A 123 11.29 60.96 147.86
CA LEU A 123 10.83 59.59 147.60
C LEU A 123 9.73 59.56 146.53
N ASP A 124 8.79 60.49 146.60
CA ASP A 124 7.71 60.67 145.64
C ASP A 124 8.24 61.05 144.24
N GLU A 125 9.20 61.96 144.17
CA GLU A 125 9.87 62.39 142.93
C GLU A 125 10.66 61.25 142.31
N THR A 126 11.54 60.58 143.06
CA THR A 126 12.28 59.41 142.57
C THR A 126 11.37 58.25 142.17
N CYS A 127 10.20 58.09 142.81
CA CYS A 127 9.18 57.13 142.36
C CYS A 127 8.50 57.54 141.05
N ARG A 128 8.22 58.83 140.82
CA ARG A 128 7.72 59.35 139.53
C ARG A 128 8.77 59.19 138.42
N GLU A 129 10.02 59.51 138.69
CA GLU A 129 11.13 59.34 137.76
C GLU A 129 11.35 57.86 137.42
N ARG A 130 11.35 56.96 138.41
CA ARG A 130 11.44 55.51 138.18
C ARG A 130 10.27 55.02 137.32
N ALA A 131 9.04 55.43 137.62
CA ALA A 131 7.87 55.04 136.83
C ALA A 131 7.93 55.57 135.39
N LYS A 132 8.40 56.81 135.19
CA LYS A 132 8.64 57.39 133.87
C LYS A 132 9.70 56.59 133.11
N LEU A 133 10.87 56.34 133.71
CA LEU A 133 11.95 55.56 133.10
C LEU A 133 11.52 54.12 132.79
N GLU A 134 10.66 53.52 133.60
CA GLU A 134 10.08 52.19 133.33
C GLU A 134 9.13 52.20 132.12
N ILE A 135 8.32 53.25 131.96
CA ILE A 135 7.45 53.46 130.79
C ILE A 135 8.29 53.73 129.54
N ASP A 136 9.27 54.64 129.62
CA ASP A 136 10.18 54.95 128.51
C ASP A 136 11.01 53.72 128.10
N THR A 137 11.45 52.90 129.06
CA THR A 137 12.15 51.62 128.79
C THR A 137 11.25 50.61 128.09
N LYS A 138 9.99 50.44 128.53
CA LYS A 138 9.02 49.55 127.87
C LYS A 138 8.72 50.00 126.45
N ARG A 139 8.44 51.30 126.27
CA ARG A 139 8.22 51.90 124.96
C ARG A 139 9.41 51.70 124.03
N LEU A 140 10.64 51.93 124.49
CA LEU A 140 11.85 51.71 123.68
C LEU A 140 12.06 50.22 123.35
N TRP A 141 11.60 49.29 124.20
CA TRP A 141 11.56 47.86 123.89
C TRP A 141 10.51 47.53 122.82
N ASP A 142 9.29 48.06 122.93
CA ASP A 142 8.22 47.87 121.96
C ASP A 142 8.59 48.46 120.58
N ASP A 143 9.11 49.71 120.56
CA ASP A 143 9.63 50.38 119.36
C ASP A 143 10.79 49.56 118.74
N ASN A 144 11.68 48.98 119.56
CA ASN A 144 12.78 48.14 119.09
C ASN A 144 12.30 46.81 118.50
N GLU A 145 11.33 46.14 119.12
CA GLU A 145 10.76 44.88 118.63
C GLU A 145 9.92 45.09 117.36
N GLU A 146 9.20 46.21 117.26
CA GLU A 146 8.58 46.64 116.00
C GLU A 146 9.64 46.87 114.90
N LEU A 147 10.77 47.50 115.21
CA LEU A 147 11.86 47.72 114.26
C LEU A 147 12.53 46.40 113.83
N LYS A 148 12.76 45.45 114.74
CA LYS A 148 13.20 44.08 114.39
C LYS A 148 12.19 43.43 113.44
N SER A 149 10.91 43.42 113.81
CA SER A 149 9.85 42.81 113.01
C SER A 149 9.66 43.47 111.64
N LYS A 150 10.01 44.75 111.48
CA LYS A 150 10.05 45.45 110.18
C LYS A 150 11.31 45.10 109.39
N PHE A 151 12.46 45.02 110.04
CA PHE A 151 13.73 44.59 109.44
C PHE A 151 13.67 43.16 108.92
N ASP A 152 13.19 42.20 109.72
CA ASP A 152 13.08 40.79 109.33
C ASP A 152 12.13 40.61 108.14
N LYS A 153 11.03 41.37 108.09
CA LYS A 153 10.14 41.40 106.91
C LYS A 153 10.88 41.93 105.67
N LYS A 154 11.65 43.01 105.79
CA LYS A 154 12.45 43.52 104.66
C LYS A 154 13.60 42.61 104.24
N LEU A 155 14.19 41.86 105.16
CA LEU A 155 15.19 40.84 104.86
C LEU A 155 14.56 39.63 104.14
N ALA A 156 13.36 39.20 104.54
CA ALA A 156 12.60 38.16 103.84
C ALA A 156 12.10 38.61 102.44
N GLU A 157 11.64 39.85 102.31
CA GLU A 157 11.32 40.47 101.01
C GLU A 157 12.56 40.51 100.11
N LEU A 158 13.69 41.01 100.62
CA LEU A 158 14.96 41.12 99.89
C LEU A 158 15.41 39.75 99.35
N GLN A 159 15.51 38.73 100.21
CA GLN A 159 15.87 37.37 99.79
C GLN A 159 14.89 36.78 98.76
N THR A 160 13.63 37.20 98.77
CA THR A 160 12.64 36.77 97.77
C THR A 160 12.88 37.48 96.44
N THR A 161 13.21 38.78 96.45
CA THR A 161 13.61 39.51 95.25
C THR A 161 14.95 39.03 94.66
N GLU A 162 15.93 38.67 95.49
CA GLU A 162 17.22 38.10 95.06
C GLU A 162 17.04 36.74 94.36
N ARG A 163 16.21 35.84 94.93
CA ARG A 163 15.87 34.56 94.29
C ARG A 163 15.14 34.75 92.96
N ASN A 164 14.21 35.71 92.90
CA ASN A 164 13.49 36.04 91.67
C ASN A 164 14.45 36.63 90.61
N LEU A 165 15.36 37.52 91.00
CA LEU A 165 16.37 38.10 90.11
C LEU A 165 17.26 37.01 89.51
N SER A 166 17.82 36.13 90.34
CA SER A 166 18.66 35.01 89.90
C SER A 166 17.91 34.05 88.95
N LEU A 167 16.62 33.81 89.18
CA LEU A 167 15.76 33.04 88.27
C LEU A 167 15.56 33.76 86.91
N TYR A 168 15.36 35.08 86.91
CA TYR A 168 15.25 35.86 85.69
C TYR A 168 16.58 35.96 84.92
N GLU A 169 17.71 36.12 85.61
CA GLU A 169 19.05 36.09 85.03
C GLU A 169 19.33 34.75 84.35
N THR A 170 19.07 33.64 85.04
CA THR A 170 19.19 32.28 84.49
C THR A 170 18.32 32.12 83.23
N ARG A 171 17.05 32.53 83.30
CA ARG A 171 16.13 32.49 82.15
C ARG A 171 16.58 33.38 80.98
N CYS A 172 17.21 34.52 81.25
CA CYS A 172 17.78 35.37 80.21
C CYS A 172 19.01 34.72 79.55
N ALA A 173 19.86 34.04 80.31
CA ALA A 173 20.98 33.27 79.78
C ALA A 173 20.50 32.08 78.92
N ASP A 174 19.47 31.34 79.37
CA ASP A 174 18.85 30.26 78.60
C ASP A 174 18.27 30.76 77.27
N LEU A 175 17.53 31.88 77.30
CA LEU A 175 16.96 32.49 76.09
C LEU A 175 18.05 33.01 75.15
N ALA A 176 19.12 33.62 75.66
CA ALA A 176 20.25 34.05 74.84
C ALA A 176 20.97 32.86 74.18
N SER A 177 21.12 31.74 74.92
CA SER A 177 21.67 30.47 74.41
C SER A 177 20.79 29.88 73.30
N GLN A 178 19.47 29.84 73.50
CA GLN A 178 18.50 29.39 72.49
C GLN A 178 18.53 30.28 71.24
N ILE A 179 18.55 31.61 71.39
CA ILE A 179 18.66 32.55 70.27
C ILE A 179 19.97 32.33 69.50
N SER A 180 21.10 32.17 70.20
CA SER A 180 22.41 31.88 69.58
C SER A 180 22.38 30.57 68.78
N LYS A 181 21.81 29.51 69.36
CA LYS A 181 21.63 28.21 68.69
C LYS A 181 20.77 28.35 67.42
N SER A 182 19.59 28.95 67.51
CA SER A 182 18.70 29.12 66.35
C SER A 182 19.28 30.07 65.30
N GLN A 183 20.09 31.06 65.66
CA GLN A 183 20.85 31.85 64.70
C GLN A 183 21.92 31.05 63.97
N ALA A 184 22.63 30.15 64.67
CA ALA A 184 23.62 29.26 64.06
C ALA A 184 22.96 28.19 63.16
N GLU A 185 21.81 27.66 63.55
CA GLU A 185 21.00 26.77 62.71
C GLU A 185 20.48 27.51 61.46
N ARG A 186 19.96 28.74 61.60
CA ARG A 186 19.53 29.57 60.47
C ARG A 186 20.67 29.84 59.49
N LYS A 187 21.89 30.14 59.96
CA LYS A 187 23.07 30.30 59.09
C LYS A 187 23.34 29.04 58.25
N LYS A 188 23.39 27.87 58.90
CA LYS A 188 23.57 26.57 58.22
C LYS A 188 22.48 26.22 57.21
N PHE A 189 21.27 26.75 57.37
CA PHE A 189 20.21 26.58 56.37
C PHE A 189 20.36 27.56 55.21
N VAL A 190 20.73 28.83 55.46
CA VAL A 190 21.02 29.83 54.41
C VAL A 190 22.24 29.44 53.57
N GLU A 191 23.29 28.91 54.20
CA GLU A 191 24.49 28.38 53.53
C GLU A 191 24.11 27.25 52.54
N LYS A 192 23.26 26.30 52.97
CA LYS A 192 22.74 25.22 52.12
C LYS A 192 21.76 25.70 51.05
N GLU A 193 20.97 26.72 51.35
CA GLU A 193 20.06 27.35 50.38
C GLU A 193 20.88 27.99 49.26
N GLN A 194 21.99 28.66 49.58
CA GLN A 194 22.96 29.18 48.62
C GLN A 194 23.59 28.05 47.78
N GLU A 195 24.18 27.04 48.41
CA GLU A 195 24.73 25.84 47.72
C GLU A 195 23.73 25.21 46.73
N LEU A 196 22.47 25.04 47.15
CA LEU A 196 21.42 24.48 46.30
C LEU A 196 20.98 25.43 45.17
N THR A 197 20.94 26.75 45.40
CA THR A 197 20.64 27.71 44.32
C THR A 197 21.76 27.79 43.27
N GLU A 198 23.02 27.67 43.68
CA GLU A 198 24.16 27.61 42.76
C GLU A 198 24.15 26.33 41.93
N GLU A 199 23.85 25.17 42.55
CA GLU A 199 23.70 23.90 41.81
C GLU A 199 22.49 23.92 40.87
N VAL A 200 21.36 24.50 41.27
CA VAL A 200 20.19 24.69 40.38
C VAL A 200 20.55 25.59 39.19
N ALA A 201 21.27 26.70 39.40
CA ALA A 201 21.73 27.56 38.32
C ALA A 201 22.72 26.85 37.38
N ARG A 202 23.62 26.02 37.93
CA ARG A 202 24.54 25.19 37.15
C ARG A 202 23.81 24.16 36.30
N LEU A 203 22.80 23.49 36.85
CA LEU A 203 21.97 22.51 36.15
C LEU A 203 21.05 23.16 35.10
N GLN A 204 20.52 24.36 35.37
CA GLN A 204 19.79 25.15 34.38
C GLN A 204 20.67 25.52 33.19
N LYS A 205 21.88 26.04 33.43
CA LYS A 205 22.83 26.33 32.35
C LYS A 205 23.16 25.08 31.53
N LEU A 206 23.43 23.94 32.17
CA LEU A 206 23.71 22.68 31.46
C LEU A 206 22.51 22.19 30.63
N LEU A 207 21.28 22.42 31.09
CA LEU A 207 20.06 22.12 30.33
C LEU A 207 19.92 23.02 29.10
N ASP A 208 20.24 24.32 29.22
CA ASP A 208 20.12 25.28 28.13
C ASP A 208 21.28 25.16 27.11
N ASP A 209 22.50 24.89 27.57
CA ASP A 209 23.63 24.50 26.72
C ASP A 209 23.26 23.22 25.92
N ALA A 210 22.66 22.22 26.57
CA ALA A 210 22.24 20.97 25.91
C ALA A 210 21.05 21.15 24.94
N ARG A 211 20.12 22.07 25.22
CA ARG A 211 19.05 22.46 24.29
C ARG A 211 19.63 23.12 23.04
N SER A 212 20.54 24.07 23.20
CA SER A 212 21.19 24.76 22.08
C SER A 212 21.97 23.78 21.19
N HIS A 213 22.67 22.79 21.78
CA HIS A 213 23.30 21.71 21.02
C HIS A 213 22.28 20.83 20.28
N LEU A 214 21.15 20.46 20.90
CA LEU A 214 20.11 19.69 20.23
C LEU A 214 19.49 20.47 19.06
N GLU A 215 19.21 21.76 19.24
CA GLU A 215 18.67 22.64 18.20
C GLU A 215 19.65 22.72 17.01
N ALA A 216 20.93 22.95 17.25
CA ALA A 216 21.97 22.98 16.22
C ALA A 216 22.08 21.64 15.46
N GLU A 217 22.11 20.50 16.15
CA GLU A 217 22.12 19.17 15.54
C GLU A 217 20.84 18.90 14.73
N THR A 218 19.66 19.34 15.20
CA THR A 218 18.42 19.19 14.42
C THR A 218 18.41 20.03 13.14
N LEU A 219 18.96 21.24 13.17
CA LEU A 219 19.13 22.07 11.98
C LEU A 219 20.10 21.42 10.99
N GLN A 220 21.27 20.98 11.46
CA GLN A 220 22.26 20.29 10.63
C GLN A 220 21.69 18.99 10.03
N ARG A 221 20.86 18.25 10.77
CA ARG A 221 20.17 17.05 10.25
C ARG A 221 19.21 17.41 9.12
N ILE A 222 18.44 18.49 9.26
CA ILE A 222 17.50 18.98 8.24
C ILE A 222 18.25 19.47 6.99
N ASP A 223 19.37 20.18 7.15
CA ASP A 223 20.20 20.63 6.01
C ASP A 223 20.80 19.44 5.25
N LEU A 224 21.23 18.39 5.95
CA LEU A 224 21.69 17.14 5.33
C LEU A 224 20.56 16.34 4.67
N GLU A 225 19.37 16.29 5.28
CA GLU A 225 18.16 15.69 4.68
C GLU A 225 17.77 16.41 3.39
N ASN A 226 17.79 17.75 3.37
CA ASN A 226 17.57 18.58 2.20
C ASN A 226 18.62 18.32 1.11
N HIS A 227 19.91 18.27 1.45
CA HIS A 227 20.97 18.00 0.49
C HIS A 227 20.87 16.59 -0.12
N ILE A 228 20.53 15.58 0.71
CA ILE A 228 20.26 14.21 0.23
C ILE A 228 19.05 14.21 -0.72
N GLN A 229 18.00 14.99 -0.45
CA GLN A 229 16.85 15.09 -1.33
C GLN A 229 17.20 15.74 -2.68
N SER A 230 17.93 16.86 -2.67
CA SER A 230 18.44 17.48 -3.90
C SER A 230 19.29 16.50 -4.70
N LEU A 231 20.20 15.75 -4.08
CA LEU A 231 21.04 14.75 -4.77
C LEU A 231 20.23 13.58 -5.36
N LYS A 232 19.12 13.17 -4.74
CA LYS A 232 18.21 12.16 -5.32
C LYS A 232 17.51 12.69 -6.56
N GLU A 233 17.02 13.92 -6.52
CA GLU A 233 16.38 14.58 -7.67
C GLU A 233 17.38 14.75 -8.82
N ASP A 234 18.61 15.15 -8.49
CA ASP A 234 19.73 15.30 -9.42
C ASP A 234 20.12 13.96 -10.09
N ILE A 235 20.11 12.84 -9.33
CA ILE A 235 20.32 11.49 -9.85
C ILE A 235 19.14 11.02 -10.71
N SER A 236 17.89 11.25 -10.26
CA SER A 236 16.68 10.88 -11.00
C SER A 236 16.60 11.61 -12.35
N PHE A 237 16.98 12.89 -12.38
CA PHE A 237 17.06 13.68 -13.60
C PHE A 237 18.14 13.12 -14.55
N LYS A 238 19.34 12.82 -14.04
CA LYS A 238 20.44 12.24 -14.84
C LYS A 238 20.07 10.87 -15.41
N ASP A 239 19.42 10.01 -14.63
CA ASP A 239 18.97 8.70 -15.11
C ASP A 239 17.89 8.86 -16.18
N GLN A 240 16.92 9.76 -16.01
CA GLN A 240 15.92 10.07 -17.03
C GLN A 240 16.57 10.60 -18.34
N VAL A 241 17.58 11.47 -18.25
CA VAL A 241 18.33 11.97 -19.41
C VAL A 241 19.10 10.83 -20.10
N TYR A 242 19.81 9.99 -19.36
CA TYR A 242 20.52 8.84 -19.96
C TYR A 242 19.57 7.80 -20.56
N GLN A 243 18.39 7.57 -19.95
CA GLN A 243 17.34 6.74 -20.55
C GLN A 243 16.82 7.36 -21.86
N GLN A 244 16.64 8.69 -21.92
CA GLN A 244 16.27 9.38 -23.16
C GLN A 244 17.36 9.25 -24.23
N GLU A 245 18.63 9.56 -23.92
CA GLU A 245 19.77 9.39 -24.85
C GLU A 245 19.91 7.94 -25.36
N LEU A 246 19.68 6.95 -24.50
CA LEU A 246 19.62 5.54 -24.89
C LEU A 246 18.42 5.24 -25.80
N SER A 247 17.27 5.88 -25.59
CA SER A 247 16.11 5.72 -26.46
C SER A 247 16.32 6.37 -27.83
N GLU A 248 16.94 7.55 -27.88
CA GLU A 248 17.24 8.30 -29.11
C GLU A 248 18.34 7.59 -29.92
N THR A 249 19.40 7.11 -29.28
CA THR A 249 20.44 6.32 -29.97
C THR A 249 19.95 4.95 -30.42
N ARG A 250 19.01 4.30 -29.70
CA ARG A 250 18.35 3.06 -30.14
C ARG A 250 17.42 3.31 -31.33
N THR A 251 16.53 4.31 -31.25
CA THR A 251 15.58 4.63 -32.33
C THR A 251 16.32 5.10 -33.58
N ARG A 252 17.33 5.95 -33.45
CA ARG A 252 18.21 6.33 -34.57
C ARG A 252 18.85 5.11 -35.24
N ARG A 253 19.46 4.19 -34.47
CA ARG A 253 20.04 2.95 -35.04
C ARG A 253 18.98 2.05 -35.66
N GLN A 254 17.78 1.98 -35.10
CA GLN A 254 16.66 1.22 -35.66
C GLN A 254 16.19 1.79 -37.00
N VAL A 255 16.18 3.12 -37.14
CA VAL A 255 15.93 3.82 -38.41
C VAL A 255 17.05 3.53 -39.41
N GLU A 256 18.32 3.74 -39.03
CA GLU A 256 19.49 3.45 -39.87
C GLU A 256 19.51 1.98 -40.36
N ILE A 257 19.13 1.01 -39.52
CA ILE A 257 18.96 -0.40 -39.91
C ILE A 257 17.79 -0.56 -40.89
N SER A 258 16.61 0.00 -40.58
CA SER A 258 15.43 -0.13 -41.45
C SER A 258 15.59 0.54 -42.83
N GLU A 259 16.40 1.60 -42.92
CA GLU A 259 16.79 2.21 -44.20
C GLU A 259 17.73 1.31 -44.99
N ILE A 260 18.66 0.62 -44.33
CA ILE A 260 19.55 -0.36 -44.98
C ILE A 260 18.75 -1.58 -45.45
N ASP A 261 17.89 -2.15 -44.60
CA ASP A 261 17.03 -3.28 -44.93
C ASP A 261 16.04 -2.92 -46.06
N GLY A 262 15.46 -1.72 -46.03
CA GLY A 262 14.57 -1.21 -47.07
C GLY A 262 15.28 -1.06 -48.41
N ARG A 263 16.47 -0.44 -48.44
CA ARG A 263 17.27 -0.29 -49.68
C ARG A 263 17.78 -1.63 -50.20
N LEU A 264 18.10 -2.56 -49.31
CA LEU A 264 18.47 -3.93 -49.67
C LEU A 264 17.28 -4.70 -50.27
N ALA A 265 16.06 -4.50 -49.73
CA ALA A 265 14.83 -5.05 -50.29
C ALA A 265 14.51 -4.45 -51.68
N GLU A 266 14.60 -3.13 -51.84
CA GLU A 266 14.48 -2.45 -53.15
C GLU A 266 15.52 -2.97 -54.16
N GLU A 267 16.78 -3.17 -53.74
CA GLU A 267 17.81 -3.77 -54.58
C GLU A 267 17.49 -5.21 -54.98
N TYR A 268 16.94 -6.03 -54.08
CA TYR A 268 16.52 -7.40 -54.39
C TYR A 268 15.29 -7.44 -55.30
N GLU A 269 14.30 -6.58 -55.08
CA GLU A 269 13.12 -6.45 -55.94
C GLU A 269 13.51 -5.97 -57.34
N ALA A 270 14.37 -4.95 -57.45
CA ALA A 270 14.89 -4.46 -58.73
C ALA A 270 15.71 -5.54 -59.48
N LYS A 271 16.57 -6.29 -58.78
CA LYS A 271 17.33 -7.41 -59.39
C LYS A 271 16.39 -8.54 -59.85
N LEU A 272 15.38 -8.88 -59.05
CA LEU A 272 14.36 -9.87 -59.41
C LEU A 272 13.54 -9.40 -60.62
N GLN A 273 13.03 -8.17 -60.59
CA GLN A 273 12.27 -7.56 -61.68
C GLN A 273 13.08 -7.49 -62.98
N ASN A 274 14.37 -7.11 -62.91
CA ASN A 274 15.27 -7.14 -64.06
C ASN A 274 15.44 -8.57 -64.58
N SER A 275 15.70 -9.57 -63.72
CA SER A 275 15.83 -10.97 -64.18
C SER A 275 14.54 -11.54 -64.79
N LEU A 276 13.38 -11.12 -64.28
CA LEU A 276 12.07 -11.47 -64.85
C LEU A 276 11.79 -10.75 -66.17
N GLN A 277 12.28 -9.52 -66.34
CA GLN A 277 12.18 -8.80 -67.60
C GLN A 277 13.16 -9.35 -68.64
N GLU A 278 14.40 -9.64 -68.29
CA GLU A 278 15.36 -10.35 -69.16
C GLU A 278 14.80 -11.71 -69.62
N LEU A 279 14.14 -12.46 -68.72
CA LEU A 279 13.50 -13.73 -69.07
C LEU A 279 12.31 -13.53 -70.03
N ARG A 280 11.51 -12.47 -69.85
CA ARG A 280 10.45 -12.09 -70.80
C ARG A 280 11.02 -11.68 -72.14
N ASP A 281 12.04 -10.82 -72.16
CA ASP A 281 12.69 -10.32 -73.38
C ASP A 281 13.36 -11.46 -74.15
N GLN A 282 13.92 -12.46 -73.44
CA GLN A 282 14.42 -13.70 -74.03
C GLN A 282 13.28 -14.54 -74.66
N TYR A 283 12.15 -14.74 -73.97
CA TYR A 283 11.02 -15.47 -74.54
C TYR A 283 10.35 -14.72 -75.69
N GLU A 284 10.18 -13.40 -75.61
CA GLU A 284 9.70 -12.57 -76.72
C GLU A 284 10.69 -12.58 -77.89
N GLY A 285 12.00 -12.55 -77.61
CA GLY A 285 13.05 -12.71 -78.62
C GLY A 285 13.01 -14.06 -79.31
N GLN A 286 12.84 -15.16 -78.57
CA GLN A 286 12.66 -16.50 -79.13
C GLN A 286 11.36 -16.59 -79.94
N MET A 287 10.24 -16.07 -79.43
CA MET A 287 8.97 -16.05 -80.16
C MET A 287 9.01 -15.18 -81.41
N ARG A 288 9.83 -14.12 -81.41
CA ARG A 288 10.10 -13.26 -82.57
C ARG A 288 10.97 -13.98 -83.60
N SER A 289 12.08 -14.63 -83.19
CA SER A 289 12.90 -15.48 -84.07
C SER A 289 12.06 -16.60 -84.69
N ASN A 290 11.36 -17.38 -83.87
CA ASN A 290 10.44 -18.44 -84.33
C ASN A 290 9.40 -17.90 -85.33
N ARG A 291 8.87 -16.69 -85.11
CA ARG A 291 7.94 -16.05 -86.05
C ARG A 291 8.63 -15.65 -87.36
N GLU A 292 9.77 -15.00 -87.30
CA GLU A 292 10.54 -14.56 -88.47
C GLU A 292 11.02 -15.76 -89.31
N GLU A 293 11.45 -16.85 -88.65
CA GLU A 293 11.78 -18.14 -89.28
C GLU A 293 10.55 -18.77 -89.94
N ILE A 294 9.38 -18.77 -89.30
CA ILE A 294 8.13 -19.26 -89.87
C ILE A 294 7.69 -18.39 -91.06
N GLU A 295 7.77 -17.07 -90.97
CA GLU A 295 7.46 -16.15 -92.06
C GLU A 295 8.42 -16.36 -93.24
N LEU A 296 9.72 -16.49 -93.00
CA LEU A 296 10.74 -16.77 -94.02
C LEU A 296 10.59 -18.18 -94.63
N LEU A 297 10.16 -19.19 -93.86
CA LEU A 297 9.81 -20.51 -94.37
C LEU A 297 8.58 -20.46 -95.28
N TYR A 298 7.52 -19.74 -94.89
CA TYR A 298 6.34 -19.54 -95.74
C TYR A 298 6.66 -18.70 -96.98
N GLU A 299 7.44 -17.63 -96.86
CA GLU A 299 7.85 -16.80 -97.99
C GLU A 299 8.71 -17.61 -98.98
N ASN A 300 9.66 -18.41 -98.49
CA ASN A 300 10.42 -19.34 -99.33
C ASN A 300 9.53 -20.43 -99.94
N LYS A 301 8.50 -20.92 -99.23
CA LYS A 301 7.54 -21.89 -99.78
C LYS A 301 6.71 -21.25 -100.90
N ILE A 302 6.26 -20.01 -100.73
CA ILE A 302 5.53 -19.22 -101.74
C ILE A 302 6.43 -18.95 -102.95
N LYS A 303 7.67 -18.48 -102.74
CA LYS A 303 8.68 -18.28 -103.81
C LYS A 303 8.93 -19.56 -104.61
N ASN A 304 9.09 -20.70 -103.93
CA ASN A 304 9.28 -22.00 -104.60
C ASN A 304 8.03 -22.48 -105.35
N LEU A 305 6.83 -22.30 -104.79
CA LEU A 305 5.57 -22.63 -105.47
C LEU A 305 5.34 -21.73 -106.68
N ALA A 306 5.60 -20.43 -106.58
CA ALA A 306 5.56 -19.49 -107.69
C ALA A 306 6.58 -19.85 -108.77
N ALA A 307 7.82 -20.18 -108.40
CA ALA A 307 8.85 -20.64 -109.35
C ALA A 307 8.52 -22.01 -109.97
N HIS A 308 7.75 -22.87 -109.31
CA HIS A 308 7.24 -24.12 -109.88
C HIS A 308 6.06 -23.86 -110.84
N ALA A 309 5.12 -23.00 -110.45
CA ALA A 309 4.00 -22.57 -111.30
C ALA A 309 4.50 -21.86 -112.56
N GLN A 310 5.50 -20.98 -112.44
CA GLN A 310 6.14 -20.31 -113.58
C GLN A 310 6.87 -21.28 -114.51
N ARG A 311 7.59 -22.27 -113.97
CA ARG A 311 8.20 -23.34 -114.78
C ARG A 311 7.15 -24.20 -115.49
N SER A 312 6.06 -24.54 -114.81
CA SER A 312 4.92 -25.25 -115.41
C SER A 312 4.22 -24.43 -116.50
N SER A 313 4.05 -23.12 -116.29
CA SER A 313 3.49 -22.18 -117.26
C SER A 313 4.39 -22.03 -118.50
N THR A 314 5.71 -21.92 -118.30
CA THR A 314 6.69 -21.86 -119.40
C THR A 314 6.69 -23.17 -120.19
N ALA A 315 6.69 -24.32 -119.52
CA ALA A 315 6.61 -25.64 -120.16
C ALA A 315 5.29 -25.84 -120.94
N ALA A 316 4.16 -25.38 -120.39
CA ALA A 316 2.88 -25.38 -121.09
C ALA A 316 2.89 -24.44 -122.31
N SER A 317 3.51 -23.27 -122.20
CA SER A 317 3.66 -22.34 -123.33
C SER A 317 4.55 -22.92 -124.43
N MET A 318 5.61 -23.66 -124.09
CA MET A 318 6.44 -24.39 -125.06
C MET A 318 5.62 -25.49 -125.74
N ALA A 319 4.89 -26.30 -124.99
CA ALA A 319 4.03 -27.35 -125.55
C ALA A 319 2.93 -26.80 -126.49
N VAL A 320 2.36 -25.63 -126.17
CA VAL A 320 1.40 -24.93 -127.05
C VAL A 320 2.07 -24.44 -128.34
N GLU A 321 3.29 -23.91 -128.25
CA GLU A 321 4.05 -23.44 -129.41
C GLU A 321 4.53 -24.61 -130.30
N ASP A 322 5.00 -25.72 -129.72
CA ASP A 322 5.30 -26.95 -130.44
C ASP A 322 4.05 -27.53 -131.14
N PHE A 323 2.90 -27.50 -130.47
CA PHE A 323 1.62 -27.89 -131.05
C PHE A 323 1.21 -26.96 -132.21
N ARG A 324 1.45 -25.65 -132.09
CA ARG A 324 1.24 -24.66 -133.17
C ARG A 324 2.13 -24.95 -134.38
N GLN A 325 3.39 -25.30 -134.16
CA GLN A 325 4.32 -25.70 -135.22
C GLN A 325 3.93 -27.03 -135.86
N CYS A 326 3.46 -28.01 -135.08
CA CYS A 326 2.96 -29.28 -135.63
C CYS A 326 1.68 -29.06 -136.45
N ARG A 327 0.78 -28.18 -135.99
CA ARG A 327 -0.45 -27.82 -136.71
C ARG A 327 -0.16 -27.16 -138.07
N THR A 328 0.75 -26.19 -138.13
CA THR A 328 1.12 -25.56 -139.41
C THR A 328 1.81 -26.55 -140.37
N LYS A 329 2.61 -27.49 -139.87
CA LYS A 329 3.14 -28.61 -140.68
C LYS A 329 2.02 -29.49 -141.22
N VAL A 330 1.01 -29.83 -140.42
CA VAL A 330 -0.17 -30.59 -140.89
C VAL A 330 -0.93 -29.80 -141.95
N GLU A 331 -1.23 -28.52 -141.72
CA GLU A 331 -1.98 -27.67 -142.68
C GLU A 331 -1.23 -27.56 -144.03
N THR A 332 0.10 -27.40 -144.04
CA THR A 332 0.90 -27.38 -145.29
C THR A 332 1.00 -28.74 -146.00
N LEU A 333 0.95 -29.86 -145.28
CA LEU A 333 0.89 -31.20 -145.90
C LEU A 333 -0.51 -31.51 -146.43
N SER A 334 -1.57 -31.13 -145.71
CA SER A 334 -2.96 -31.27 -146.16
C SER A 334 -3.24 -30.48 -147.44
N THR A 335 -2.74 -29.24 -147.57
CA THR A 335 -2.86 -28.50 -148.85
C THR A 335 -2.15 -29.23 -149.99
N LYS A 336 -0.99 -29.84 -149.74
CA LYS A 336 -0.24 -30.58 -150.77
C LYS A 336 -0.92 -31.89 -151.19
N ILE A 337 -1.60 -32.56 -150.26
CA ILE A 337 -2.45 -33.73 -150.54
C ILE A 337 -3.62 -33.30 -151.44
N ASN A 338 -4.35 -32.25 -151.06
CA ASN A 338 -5.50 -31.75 -151.83
C ASN A 338 -5.14 -31.35 -153.27
N GLU A 339 -3.98 -30.72 -153.49
CA GLU A 339 -3.47 -30.43 -154.84
C GLU A 339 -3.25 -31.69 -155.69
N LEU A 340 -2.65 -32.73 -155.09
CA LEU A 340 -2.36 -33.99 -155.78
C LEU A 340 -3.63 -34.80 -156.07
N GLU A 341 -4.58 -34.82 -155.13
CA GLU A 341 -5.88 -35.49 -155.30
C GLU A 341 -6.75 -34.83 -156.37
N ALA A 342 -6.73 -33.49 -156.45
CA ALA A 342 -7.40 -32.74 -157.51
C ALA A 342 -6.79 -33.04 -158.89
N ALA A 343 -5.46 -33.02 -159.01
CA ALA A 343 -4.76 -33.37 -160.25
C ALA A 343 -5.03 -34.82 -160.69
N ASN A 344 -5.02 -35.76 -159.75
CA ASN A 344 -5.28 -37.17 -160.01
C ASN A 344 -6.74 -37.41 -160.46
N SER A 345 -7.70 -36.71 -159.85
CA SER A 345 -9.11 -36.75 -160.24
C SER A 345 -9.34 -36.22 -161.66
N ALA A 346 -8.66 -35.14 -162.05
CA ALA A 346 -8.75 -34.56 -163.39
C ALA A 346 -8.21 -35.50 -164.48
N LEU A 347 -7.12 -36.23 -164.19
CA LEU A 347 -6.60 -37.28 -165.08
C LEU A 347 -7.58 -38.46 -165.21
N HIS A 348 -8.16 -38.93 -164.09
CA HIS A 348 -9.14 -40.01 -164.10
C HIS A 348 -10.45 -39.65 -164.82
N ALA A 349 -10.89 -38.38 -164.78
CA ALA A 349 -12.02 -37.93 -165.60
C ALA A 349 -11.71 -38.06 -167.10
N ARG A 350 -10.57 -37.50 -167.52
CA ARG A 350 -10.15 -37.49 -168.94
C ARG A 350 -9.92 -38.89 -169.53
N ILE A 351 -9.58 -39.87 -168.72
CA ILE A 351 -9.51 -41.29 -169.15
C ILE A 351 -10.92 -41.80 -169.51
N ARG A 352 -11.92 -41.62 -168.64
CA ARG A 352 -13.30 -42.07 -168.89
C ARG A 352 -13.95 -41.41 -170.10
N ASP A 353 -13.65 -40.14 -170.34
CA ASP A 353 -14.16 -39.40 -171.51
C ASP A 353 -13.61 -39.99 -172.83
N LEU A 354 -12.36 -40.44 -172.84
CA LEU A 354 -11.73 -41.11 -173.99
C LEU A 354 -12.21 -42.55 -174.17
N GLU A 355 -12.42 -43.28 -173.07
CA GLU A 355 -12.97 -44.65 -173.09
C GLU A 355 -14.40 -44.67 -173.64
N THR A 356 -15.27 -43.79 -173.13
CA THR A 356 -16.67 -43.69 -173.56
C THR A 356 -16.81 -43.21 -175.01
N LEU A 357 -15.95 -42.28 -175.47
CA LEU A 357 -15.93 -41.91 -176.89
C LEU A 357 -15.60 -43.12 -177.78
N ARG A 358 -14.59 -43.91 -177.39
CA ARG A 358 -14.12 -45.03 -178.23
C ARG A 358 -15.08 -46.22 -178.26
N GLU A 359 -15.83 -46.48 -177.18
CA GLU A 359 -16.85 -47.54 -177.20
C GLU A 359 -18.08 -47.14 -178.04
N ASN A 360 -18.44 -45.85 -178.06
CA ASN A 360 -19.49 -45.34 -178.97
C ASN A 360 -19.10 -45.49 -180.46
N GLU A 361 -17.82 -45.32 -180.81
CA GLU A 361 -17.34 -45.61 -182.17
C GLU A 361 -17.36 -47.11 -182.48
N ARG A 362 -16.96 -47.98 -181.53
CA ARG A 362 -17.06 -49.44 -181.68
C ARG A 362 -18.49 -49.90 -181.93
N SER A 363 -19.48 -49.43 -181.15
CA SER A 363 -20.89 -49.80 -181.34
C SER A 363 -21.34 -49.50 -182.77
N ARG A 364 -21.17 -48.25 -183.22
CA ARG A 364 -21.59 -47.80 -184.57
C ARG A 364 -21.02 -48.66 -185.70
N HIS A 365 -19.78 -49.14 -185.56
CA HIS A 365 -19.18 -50.04 -186.54
C HIS A 365 -19.74 -51.48 -186.49
N VAL A 366 -20.08 -51.99 -185.30
CA VAL A 366 -20.76 -53.29 -185.14
C VAL A 366 -22.18 -53.23 -185.70
N ASP A 367 -22.95 -52.20 -185.32
CA ASP A 367 -24.34 -52.00 -185.76
C ASP A 367 -24.43 -51.86 -187.29
N SER A 368 -23.48 -51.14 -187.91
CA SER A 368 -23.40 -50.98 -189.36
C SER A 368 -22.95 -52.24 -190.11
N LEU A 369 -22.19 -53.14 -189.49
CA LEU A 369 -21.82 -54.42 -190.08
C LEU A 369 -22.98 -55.41 -190.01
N ALA A 370 -23.68 -55.49 -188.87
CA ALA A 370 -24.81 -56.40 -188.67
C ALA A 370 -25.93 -56.15 -189.71
N ALA A 371 -26.27 -54.89 -189.98
CA ALA A 371 -27.27 -54.54 -190.99
C ALA A 371 -26.87 -55.00 -192.41
N LEU A 372 -25.59 -54.90 -192.76
CA LEU A 372 -25.07 -55.31 -194.06
C LEU A 372 -24.99 -56.84 -194.20
N GLU A 373 -24.72 -57.55 -193.10
CA GLU A 373 -24.76 -59.02 -193.04
C GLU A 373 -26.19 -59.56 -193.16
N GLU A 374 -27.18 -58.91 -192.54
CA GLU A 374 -28.61 -59.27 -192.63
C GLU A 374 -29.15 -59.07 -194.06
N GLU A 375 -28.80 -57.96 -194.72
CA GLU A 375 -29.20 -57.70 -196.11
C GLU A 375 -28.52 -58.67 -197.10
N LEU A 376 -27.26 -59.06 -196.84
CA LEU A 376 -26.56 -60.11 -197.58
C LEU A 376 -27.05 -61.54 -197.26
N ALA A 377 -27.68 -61.79 -196.12
CA ALA A 377 -28.34 -63.05 -195.82
C ALA A 377 -29.64 -63.16 -196.61
N ARG A 378 -30.49 -62.13 -196.55
CA ARG A 378 -31.76 -62.07 -197.29
C ARG A 378 -31.57 -62.33 -198.80
N MET A 379 -30.59 -61.68 -199.42
CA MET A 379 -30.32 -61.84 -200.86
C MET A 379 -29.83 -63.25 -201.23
N ARG A 380 -29.24 -64.01 -200.28
CA ARG A 380 -28.87 -65.42 -200.50
C ARG A 380 -30.08 -66.34 -200.39
N ASP A 381 -30.98 -66.09 -199.43
CA ASP A 381 -32.18 -66.90 -199.25
C ASP A 381 -33.16 -66.74 -200.41
N GLU A 382 -33.39 -65.51 -200.92
CA GLU A 382 -34.20 -65.29 -202.12
C GLU A 382 -33.60 -65.98 -203.37
N MET A 383 -32.27 -65.99 -203.51
CA MET A 383 -31.58 -66.71 -204.60
C MET A 383 -31.67 -68.24 -204.44
N ALA A 384 -31.56 -68.76 -203.21
CA ALA A 384 -31.71 -70.19 -202.92
C ALA A 384 -33.14 -70.68 -203.18
N GLN A 385 -34.14 -69.86 -202.85
CA GLN A 385 -35.55 -70.17 -203.06
C GLN A 385 -35.88 -70.24 -204.56
N GLN A 386 -35.39 -69.29 -205.37
CA GLN A 386 -35.53 -69.35 -206.83
C GLN A 386 -34.81 -70.57 -207.44
N LEU A 387 -33.64 -70.94 -206.93
CA LEU A 387 -32.93 -72.15 -207.39
C LEU A 387 -33.72 -73.44 -207.08
N GLN A 388 -34.41 -73.52 -205.94
CA GLN A 388 -35.28 -74.65 -205.62
C GLN A 388 -36.50 -74.69 -206.55
N GLU A 389 -37.18 -73.57 -206.79
CA GLU A 389 -38.33 -73.50 -207.70
C GLU A 389 -37.95 -73.88 -209.15
N TYR A 390 -36.76 -73.49 -209.63
CA TYR A 390 -36.23 -73.95 -210.92
C TYR A 390 -35.90 -75.45 -210.93
N GLN A 391 -35.44 -76.02 -209.82
CA GLN A 391 -35.14 -77.46 -209.72
C GLN A 391 -36.43 -78.30 -209.68
N ASP A 392 -37.44 -77.89 -208.91
CA ASP A 392 -38.74 -78.57 -208.84
C ASP A 392 -39.45 -78.53 -210.19
N LEU A 393 -39.36 -77.39 -210.91
CA LEU A 393 -39.86 -77.26 -212.29
C LEU A 393 -39.10 -78.15 -213.28
N MET A 394 -37.80 -78.34 -213.10
CA MET A 394 -36.98 -79.26 -213.90
C MET A 394 -37.37 -80.73 -213.65
N ASP A 395 -37.61 -81.11 -212.40
CA ASP A 395 -37.99 -82.48 -212.04
C ASP A 395 -39.42 -82.82 -212.52
N ILE A 396 -40.36 -81.87 -212.47
CA ILE A 396 -41.69 -82.00 -213.12
C ILE A 396 -41.55 -82.15 -214.64
N LYS A 397 -40.65 -81.38 -215.26
CA LYS A 397 -40.37 -81.49 -216.70
C LYS A 397 -39.75 -82.86 -217.05
N VAL A 398 -38.86 -83.40 -216.21
CA VAL A 398 -38.30 -84.75 -216.37
C VAL A 398 -39.37 -85.84 -216.19
N ALA A 399 -40.32 -85.68 -215.28
CA ALA A 399 -41.44 -86.60 -215.13
C ALA A 399 -42.31 -86.64 -216.41
N LEU A 400 -42.66 -85.48 -216.96
CA LEU A 400 -43.42 -85.36 -218.22
C LEU A 400 -42.67 -85.91 -219.44
N ASP A 401 -41.35 -85.68 -219.53
CA ASP A 401 -40.50 -86.30 -220.56
C ASP A 401 -40.48 -87.84 -220.45
N LEU A 402 -40.52 -88.38 -219.22
CA LEU A 402 -40.52 -89.83 -218.97
C LEU A 402 -41.87 -90.46 -219.33
N GLU A 403 -42.98 -89.78 -219.05
CA GLU A 403 -44.32 -90.19 -219.50
C GLU A 403 -44.41 -90.17 -221.04
N ILE A 404 -43.82 -89.18 -221.71
CA ILE A 404 -43.69 -89.15 -223.18
C ILE A 404 -42.78 -90.29 -223.70
N ALA A 405 -41.72 -90.65 -222.95
CA ALA A 405 -40.86 -91.78 -223.30
C ALA A 405 -41.57 -93.14 -223.19
N ALA A 406 -42.48 -93.31 -222.22
CA ALA A 406 -43.33 -94.49 -222.08
C ALA A 406 -44.21 -94.74 -223.31
N TYR A 407 -44.57 -93.68 -224.06
CA TYR A 407 -45.28 -93.78 -225.33
C TYR A 407 -44.39 -93.91 -226.57
N ARG A 408 -43.05 -93.82 -226.45
CA ARG A 408 -42.11 -93.93 -227.58
C ARG A 408 -41.34 -95.24 -227.67
N LYS A 409 -40.89 -95.85 -226.57
CA LYS A 409 -40.14 -97.14 -226.62
C LYS A 409 -40.99 -98.38 -226.34
N MET A 410 -42.29 -98.32 -226.67
CA MET A 410 -43.16 -99.50 -226.81
C MET A 410 -42.83 -100.34 -228.07
N LEU A 411 -41.88 -99.89 -228.91
CA LEU A 411 -41.58 -100.47 -230.24
C LEU A 411 -40.10 -100.78 -230.50
N GLU A 412 -39.19 -100.55 -229.55
CA GLU A 412 -37.78 -100.94 -229.66
C GLU A 412 -37.29 -101.65 -228.37
N SER A 413 -37.10 -102.96 -228.47
CA SER A 413 -36.31 -103.88 -227.61
C SER A 413 -35.43 -103.35 -226.43
N GLU A 414 -35.57 -104.01 -225.25
CA GLU A 414 -34.53 -104.58 -224.32
C GLU A 414 -33.58 -103.67 -223.37
N GLU A 415 -33.38 -104.02 -222.04
CA GLU A 415 -32.18 -103.90 -221.03
C GLU A 415 -31.73 -102.70 -219.92
N ALA A 416 -32.08 -102.64 -218.52
CA ALA A 416 -31.38 -102.48 -217.03
C ALA A 416 -30.81 -101.28 -215.83
N ARG A 417 -31.22 -100.98 -214.39
CA ARG A 417 -30.57 -100.64 -212.79
C ARG A 417 -30.71 -99.45 -211.41
N LEU A 418 -30.67 -99.61 -209.90
CA LEU A 418 -30.21 -98.98 -208.31
C LEU A 418 -30.56 -97.77 -206.99
N LYS A 419 -30.33 -97.76 -205.48
CA LYS A 419 -30.14 -96.65 -204.13
C LYS A 419 -30.22 -96.74 -202.30
N ILE A 420 -30.00 -95.76 -201.15
CA ILE A 420 -29.82 -95.79 -199.41
C ILE A 420 -29.92 -94.58 -198.05
N THR A 421 -29.75 -94.62 -196.53
CA THR A 421 -29.96 -93.60 -195.13
C THR A 421 -29.38 -93.57 -193.39
N PRO A 422 -29.63 -92.66 -192.18
CA PRO A 422 -29.04 -92.32 -190.58
C PRO A 422 -29.83 -91.84 -189.02
N ALA A 423 -29.63 -91.31 -187.59
CA ALA A 423 -28.82 -90.80 -186.14
C ALA A 423 -29.54 -90.41 -184.52
N GLN A 424 -29.35 -89.88 -183.09
CA GLN A 424 -28.56 -89.24 -181.68
C GLN A 424 -29.23 -89.06 -180.01
N GLY A 425 -29.03 -88.55 -178.57
CA GLY A 425 -28.30 -87.82 -177.19
C GLY A 425 -28.97 -87.54 -175.53
N ASN A 426 -28.79 -86.98 -174.12
CA ASN A 426 -27.95 -86.33 -172.76
C ASN A 426 -28.50 -85.94 -171.06
N THR A 427 -27.85 -85.52 -169.75
CA THR A 427 -28.35 -85.05 -168.15
C THR A 427 -27.55 -84.50 -166.61
N SER A 428 -28.02 -84.02 -165.24
CA SER A 428 -27.37 -83.57 -163.69
C SER A 428 -28.14 -82.97 -162.18
N THR A 429 -27.94 -82.49 -160.74
CA THR A 429 -27.13 -82.27 -159.22
C THR A 429 -27.63 -81.46 -157.68
N ASN A 430 -27.16 -81.43 -156.23
CA ASN A 430 -27.54 -80.58 -154.76
C ASN A 430 -26.87 -80.54 -153.07
N THR A 431 -27.18 -79.74 -151.81
CA THR A 431 -26.63 -79.55 -150.16
C THR A 431 -27.38 -78.80 -148.71
N SER A 432 -27.19 -78.36 -147.26
CA SER A 432 -26.47 -78.25 -145.70
C SER A 432 -27.07 -77.37 -144.25
N THR A 433 -26.85 -76.98 -142.79
CA THR A 433 -26.27 -77.12 -141.17
C THR A 433 -26.55 -76.10 -139.70
N SER A 434 -26.31 -76.26 -138.21
CA SER A 434 -26.34 -75.29 -136.76
C SER A 434 -26.13 -75.71 -135.04
N ARG A 435 -26.14 -75.21 -133.60
CA ARG A 435 -26.11 -74.06 -132.32
C ARG A 435 -26.06 -74.28 -130.53
N VAL A 436 -25.86 -73.39 -129.32
CA VAL A 436 -25.66 -73.56 -127.60
C VAL A 436 -25.76 -72.43 -126.19
N THR A 437 -25.80 -72.59 -124.68
CA THR A 437 -25.82 -71.62 -123.25
C THR A 437 -25.62 -71.92 -121.49
N PRO A 438 -25.49 -71.02 -120.26
CA PRO A 438 -25.20 -71.17 -118.58
C PRO A 438 -25.42 -70.13 -117.10
N SER A 439 -25.33 -70.37 -115.60
CA SER A 439 -24.97 -69.48 -114.16
C SER A 439 -25.48 -69.48 -112.43
N ARG A 440 -24.82 -68.96 -111.17
CA ARG A 440 -25.11 -68.34 -109.57
C ARG A 440 -24.94 -68.92 -107.89
N HIS A 441 -24.92 -68.52 -106.42
CA HIS A 441 -24.80 -67.52 -105.03
C HIS A 441 -24.82 -68.04 -103.32
N THR A 442 -24.78 -67.60 -101.87
CA THR A 442 -24.44 -66.56 -100.55
C THR A 442 -24.72 -66.77 -98.79
N PRO A 443 -24.21 -66.09 -97.54
CA PRO A 443 -24.26 -66.32 -95.85
C PRO A 443 -24.19 -65.27 -94.39
N VAL A 444 -24.22 -65.53 -92.90
CA VAL A 444 -24.09 -64.65 -91.43
C VAL A 444 -24.00 -65.23 -89.75
N ARG A 445 -23.95 -64.84 -88.29
CA ARG A 445 -23.86 -63.82 -86.90
C ARG A 445 -23.53 -64.34 -85.24
N GLY A 446 -23.45 -63.94 -83.78
CA GLY A 446 -23.64 -63.00 -82.36
C GLY A 446 -23.01 -63.35 -80.74
N THR A 447 -23.00 -63.00 -79.27
CA THR A 447 -23.47 -62.22 -77.81
C THR A 447 -22.56 -62.21 -76.29
N LYS A 448 -22.57 -61.91 -74.80
CA LYS A 448 -23.23 -61.49 -73.29
C LYS A 448 -22.40 -61.04 -71.76
N ARG A 449 -22.83 -60.82 -70.33
CA ARG A 449 -22.19 -60.31 -68.83
C ARG A 449 -22.82 -60.50 -67.19
N LYS A 450 -22.62 -60.13 -65.74
CA LYS A 450 -21.84 -59.44 -64.39
C LYS A 450 -22.22 -59.62 -62.67
N ARG A 451 -21.55 -59.18 -61.42
CA ARG A 451 -21.85 -59.22 -59.74
C ARG A 451 -21.22 -58.23 -58.44
N THR A 452 -21.44 -58.26 -56.97
CA THR A 452 -20.93 -57.40 -55.59
C THR A 452 -21.15 -57.76 -53.89
N LEU A 453 -20.59 -57.18 -52.63
CA LEU A 453 -20.93 -57.18 -50.96
C LEU A 453 -20.02 -56.60 -49.56
N LEU A 454 -20.40 -56.41 -48.14
CA LEU A 454 -19.75 -56.35 -46.56
C LEU A 454 -19.71 -55.10 -45.34
N GLU A 455 -19.44 -54.82 -43.89
CA GLU A 455 -19.15 -55.26 -42.29
C GLU A 455 -19.03 -54.20 -40.86
N GLU A 456 -18.81 -54.44 -39.41
CA GLU A 456 -18.88 -53.52 -37.98
C GLU A 456 -18.31 -53.80 -36.31
N SER A 457 -18.18 -52.91 -35.11
CA SER A 457 -17.91 -53.05 -33.43
C SER A 457 -17.67 -51.78 -32.22
N GLU A 458 -17.38 -51.49 -30.78
CA GLU A 458 -17.14 -51.86 -29.16
C GLU A 458 -16.86 -50.76 -27.77
N GLU A 459 -16.76 -50.91 -26.29
CA GLU A 459 -16.50 -49.84 -25.04
C GLU A 459 -15.95 -49.95 -23.41
N HIS A 460 -15.12 -49.00 -22.74
CA HIS A 460 -14.86 -48.63 -21.22
C HIS A 460 -14.02 -47.26 -20.92
N SER A 461 -13.88 -46.63 -19.71
CA SER A 461 -13.32 -45.21 -19.48
C SER A 461 -12.46 -44.82 -18.19
N SER A 462 -11.66 -43.71 -18.21
CA SER A 462 -10.87 -43.10 -17.06
C SER A 462 -10.60 -41.56 -17.18
N SER A 463 -10.02 -40.87 -16.16
CA SER A 463 -9.85 -39.38 -16.13
C SER A 463 -8.51 -38.87 -15.55
N ASP A 464 -7.96 -37.77 -16.11
CA ASP A 464 -6.61 -37.26 -15.82
C ASP A 464 -6.57 -35.79 -15.33
N TYR A 465 -5.39 -35.28 -14.96
CA TYR A 465 -5.16 -33.87 -14.59
C TYR A 465 -3.90 -33.29 -15.24
N SER A 466 -4.01 -32.12 -15.88
CA SER A 466 -2.85 -31.34 -16.31
C SER A 466 -2.33 -30.42 -15.22
N VAL A 467 -1.02 -30.17 -15.22
CA VAL A 467 -0.32 -29.25 -14.31
C VAL A 467 0.60 -28.36 -15.13
N THR A 468 0.55 -27.06 -14.87
CA THR A 468 1.41 -26.04 -15.48
C THR A 468 2.06 -25.22 -14.36
N GLY A 469 3.37 -25.38 -14.18
CA GLY A 469 4.15 -24.70 -13.15
C GLY A 469 5.12 -23.67 -13.73
N THR A 470 5.30 -22.57 -13.01
CA THR A 470 6.28 -21.51 -13.27
C THR A 470 7.04 -21.17 -11.99
N ALA A 471 8.30 -20.76 -12.12
CA ALA A 471 9.14 -20.29 -11.01
C ALA A 471 9.99 -19.09 -11.48
N LYS A 472 10.10 -18.08 -10.63
CA LYS A 472 10.83 -16.82 -10.82
C LYS A 472 12.03 -16.82 -9.88
N GLY A 473 13.08 -17.54 -10.26
CA GLY A 473 14.31 -17.68 -9.46
C GLY A 473 14.42 -19.04 -8.75
N ASP A 474 15.14 -19.05 -7.62
CA ASP A 474 15.73 -20.25 -7.02
C ASP A 474 14.75 -21.21 -6.30
N ILE A 475 13.48 -20.82 -6.09
CA ILE A 475 12.49 -21.65 -5.37
C ILE A 475 11.30 -21.98 -6.27
N GLU A 476 10.92 -23.26 -6.31
CA GLU A 476 9.76 -23.75 -7.05
C GLU A 476 8.73 -24.45 -6.15
N ILE A 477 7.48 -24.49 -6.60
CA ILE A 477 6.46 -25.42 -6.09
C ILE A 477 6.66 -26.75 -6.81
N ALA A 478 7.42 -27.65 -6.20
CA ALA A 478 7.76 -28.95 -6.80
C ALA A 478 6.57 -29.92 -6.80
N GLU A 479 5.65 -29.81 -5.84
CA GLU A 479 4.41 -30.60 -5.82
C GLU A 479 3.28 -29.89 -5.06
N ALA A 480 2.09 -29.85 -5.64
CA ALA A 480 0.86 -29.45 -4.95
C ALA A 480 -0.16 -30.60 -5.06
N ASP A 481 -0.48 -31.22 -3.92
CA ASP A 481 -1.26 -32.46 -3.90
C ASP A 481 -2.71 -32.23 -4.38
N PRO A 482 -3.26 -33.09 -5.28
CA PRO A 482 -4.62 -32.96 -5.78
C PRO A 482 -5.67 -32.99 -4.66
N GLN A 483 -5.47 -33.84 -3.65
CA GLN A 483 -6.38 -34.04 -2.52
C GLN A 483 -6.18 -33.02 -1.39
N GLY A 484 -5.36 -31.98 -1.61
CA GLY A 484 -5.13 -30.89 -0.65
C GLY A 484 -4.29 -31.30 0.56
N ARG A 485 -3.51 -32.38 0.47
CA ARG A 485 -2.79 -32.92 1.63
C ARG A 485 -1.56 -32.09 2.01
N PHE A 486 -0.80 -31.65 1.02
CA PHE A 486 0.38 -30.82 1.22
C PHE A 486 0.69 -29.95 0.00
N VAL A 487 1.52 -28.93 0.23
CA VAL A 487 2.26 -28.20 -0.81
C VAL A 487 3.75 -28.33 -0.48
N LYS A 488 4.56 -28.73 -1.46
CA LYS A 488 6.00 -28.97 -1.34
C LYS A 488 6.76 -27.94 -2.16
N LEU A 489 7.62 -27.17 -1.49
CA LEU A 489 8.57 -26.27 -2.12
C LEU A 489 9.96 -26.90 -2.16
N THR A 490 10.74 -26.61 -3.19
CA THR A 490 12.14 -27.02 -3.32
C THR A 490 13.00 -25.81 -3.65
N ASN A 491 14.13 -25.65 -2.97
CA ASN A 491 15.18 -24.71 -3.35
C ASN A 491 16.09 -25.38 -4.40
N LYS A 492 16.02 -24.92 -5.66
CA LYS A 492 16.90 -25.31 -6.76
C LYS A 492 18.15 -24.42 -6.87
N GLY A 493 18.23 -23.34 -6.09
CA GLY A 493 19.37 -22.45 -6.01
C GLY A 493 20.56 -23.04 -5.26
N ASN A 494 21.72 -22.39 -5.43
CA ASN A 494 22.99 -22.79 -4.82
C ASN A 494 23.26 -22.08 -3.47
N LYS A 495 22.24 -21.52 -2.82
CA LYS A 495 22.35 -20.72 -1.57
C LYS A 495 21.20 -21.01 -0.61
N GLU A 496 21.44 -20.82 0.70
CA GLU A 496 20.40 -20.77 1.73
C GLU A 496 19.48 -19.56 1.49
N ILE A 497 18.16 -19.77 1.52
CA ILE A 497 17.14 -18.71 1.37
C ILE A 497 16.26 -18.66 2.61
N SER A 498 16.03 -17.47 3.17
CA SER A 498 15.08 -17.31 4.28
C SER A 498 13.67 -17.07 3.75
N LEU A 499 12.73 -17.91 4.16
CA LEU A 499 11.30 -17.79 3.85
C LEU A 499 10.57 -16.81 4.79
N SER A 500 11.31 -15.90 5.44
CA SER A 500 10.77 -15.05 6.51
C SER A 500 9.64 -14.15 6.02
N GLY A 501 8.40 -14.50 6.40
CA GLY A 501 7.20 -13.75 6.03
C GLY A 501 6.64 -14.04 4.63
N TRP A 502 7.23 -14.99 3.89
CA TRP A 502 6.72 -15.48 2.62
C TRP A 502 5.35 -16.16 2.81
N GLN A 503 4.54 -16.21 1.75
CA GLN A 503 3.17 -16.72 1.81
C GLN A 503 2.91 -17.75 0.70
N ILE A 504 2.20 -18.82 1.02
CA ILE A 504 1.59 -19.73 0.04
C ILE A 504 0.11 -19.41 -0.01
N ILE A 505 -0.40 -19.05 -1.20
CA ILE A 505 -1.81 -18.82 -1.47
C ILE A 505 -2.30 -19.91 -2.41
N ARG A 506 -3.22 -20.77 -1.95
CA ARG A 506 -3.88 -21.78 -2.79
C ARG A 506 -5.34 -21.42 -2.99
N LYS A 507 -5.69 -21.01 -4.21
CA LYS A 507 -7.07 -20.75 -4.66
C LYS A 507 -7.61 -22.02 -5.32
N ALA A 508 -8.84 -22.40 -4.99
CA ALA A 508 -9.53 -23.58 -5.52
C ALA A 508 -11.00 -23.20 -5.77
N GLY A 509 -11.34 -22.90 -7.02
CA GLY A 509 -12.60 -22.23 -7.35
C GLY A 509 -12.72 -20.88 -6.65
N THR A 510 -13.76 -20.72 -5.82
CA THR A 510 -14.05 -19.49 -5.06
C THR A 510 -13.46 -19.45 -3.65
N LEU A 511 -12.76 -20.51 -3.21
CA LEU A 511 -12.16 -20.61 -1.88
C LEU A 511 -10.64 -20.45 -1.95
N GLU A 512 -10.04 -19.79 -0.96
CA GLU A 512 -8.59 -19.63 -0.86
C GLU A 512 -8.04 -19.93 0.54
N THR A 513 -6.87 -20.57 0.57
CA THR A 513 -6.08 -20.80 1.78
C THR A 513 -4.81 -19.96 1.69
N VAL A 514 -4.59 -19.08 2.67
CA VAL A 514 -3.32 -18.33 2.83
C VAL A 514 -2.56 -18.89 4.03
N PHE A 515 -1.34 -19.38 3.78
CA PHE A 515 -0.39 -19.79 4.80
C PHE A 515 0.82 -18.86 4.79
N LYS A 516 1.36 -18.49 5.96
CA LYS A 516 2.52 -17.59 6.09
C LYS A 516 3.65 -18.24 6.89
N PHE A 517 4.85 -18.25 6.31
CA PHE A 517 6.04 -18.80 6.94
C PHE A 517 6.51 -17.95 8.13
N HIS A 518 6.92 -18.62 9.22
CA HIS A 518 7.50 -17.96 10.39
C HIS A 518 8.91 -17.43 10.09
N ARG A 519 9.28 -16.31 10.70
CA ARG A 519 10.57 -15.59 10.52
C ARG A 519 11.85 -16.40 10.77
N THR A 520 11.75 -17.60 11.36
CA THR A 520 12.88 -18.50 11.61
C THR A 520 13.04 -19.58 10.54
N VAL A 521 12.14 -19.68 9.57
CA VAL A 521 12.23 -20.68 8.50
C VAL A 521 13.27 -20.23 7.47
N LYS A 522 14.23 -21.11 7.23
CA LYS A 522 15.21 -21.02 6.15
C LYS A 522 15.26 -22.35 5.41
N LEU A 523 15.72 -22.31 4.16
CA LEU A 523 15.76 -23.46 3.27
C LEU A 523 17.11 -23.50 2.55
N ASP A 524 17.93 -24.50 2.89
CA ASP A 524 19.25 -24.72 2.29
C ASP A 524 19.18 -25.04 0.79
N ALA A 525 20.31 -24.93 0.10
CA ALA A 525 20.46 -25.31 -1.31
C ALA A 525 20.09 -26.79 -1.52
N GLY A 526 19.18 -27.08 -2.45
CA GLY A 526 18.68 -28.44 -2.71
C GLY A 526 17.68 -28.99 -1.67
N ALA A 527 17.42 -28.26 -0.57
CA ALA A 527 16.46 -28.68 0.44
C ALA A 527 15.01 -28.46 -0.01
N ASN A 528 14.08 -29.18 0.62
CA ASN A 528 12.65 -29.00 0.43
C ASN A 528 11.90 -28.77 1.75
N VAL A 529 10.75 -28.11 1.66
CA VAL A 529 9.81 -27.90 2.76
C VAL A 529 8.42 -28.33 2.33
N MET A 530 7.75 -29.13 3.17
CA MET A 530 6.38 -29.57 2.98
C MET A 530 5.46 -28.87 3.97
N VAL A 531 4.41 -28.23 3.46
CA VAL A 531 3.36 -27.57 4.25
C VAL A 531 2.07 -28.39 4.18
N TRP A 532 1.77 -29.11 5.26
CA TRP A 532 0.63 -30.04 5.39
C TRP A 532 -0.62 -29.37 5.94
N SER A 533 -1.79 -29.89 5.57
CA SER A 533 -3.05 -29.49 6.18
C SER A 533 -3.21 -30.03 7.62
N ALA A 534 -3.96 -29.30 8.45
CA ALA A 534 -4.14 -29.61 9.87
C ALA A 534 -4.85 -30.96 10.14
N ASP A 535 -5.61 -31.46 9.17
CA ASP A 535 -6.53 -32.59 9.27
C ASP A 535 -5.88 -33.97 8.98
N ILE A 536 -4.57 -34.01 8.72
CA ILE A 536 -3.86 -35.23 8.29
C ILE A 536 -3.00 -35.88 9.38
N GLY A 537 -2.67 -35.15 10.45
CA GLY A 537 -1.88 -35.70 11.56
C GLY A 537 -0.40 -35.96 11.22
N ALA A 538 0.16 -35.26 10.23
CA ALA A 538 1.60 -35.24 9.98
C ALA A 538 2.37 -34.69 11.20
N THR A 539 3.63 -35.07 11.37
CA THR A 539 4.50 -34.52 12.43
C THR A 539 4.94 -33.09 12.09
N HIS A 540 5.14 -32.25 13.10
CA HIS A 540 5.56 -30.86 12.91
C HIS A 540 7.04 -30.70 13.29
N GLU A 541 7.91 -30.65 12.28
CA GLU A 541 9.37 -30.59 12.39
C GLU A 541 9.93 -29.48 11.47
N PRO A 542 9.89 -28.21 11.88
CA PRO A 542 10.51 -27.11 11.13
C PRO A 542 12.05 -27.30 11.01
N PRO A 543 12.68 -26.90 9.89
CA PRO A 543 12.09 -26.16 8.76
C PRO A 543 11.49 -27.04 7.66
N SER A 544 11.75 -28.34 7.63
CA SER A 544 11.41 -29.23 6.49
C SER A 544 9.96 -29.71 6.49
N ASN A 545 9.32 -29.85 7.65
CA ASN A 545 7.96 -30.40 7.77
C ASN A 545 7.07 -29.49 8.64
N ILE A 546 6.17 -28.74 8.00
CA ILE A 546 5.35 -27.72 8.64
C ILE A 546 3.88 -28.10 8.53
N VAL A 547 3.18 -28.14 9.66
CA VAL A 547 1.73 -28.42 9.70
C VAL A 547 0.98 -27.13 9.94
N MET A 548 -0.03 -26.82 9.11
CA MET A 548 -0.85 -25.62 9.28
C MET A 548 -1.66 -25.68 10.58
N LYS A 549 -1.74 -24.58 11.32
CA LYS A 549 -2.50 -24.50 12.57
C LYS A 549 -3.99 -24.24 12.29
N GLY A 550 -4.79 -25.30 12.20
CA GLY A 550 -6.25 -25.21 12.04
C GLY A 550 -6.73 -24.77 10.65
N GLN A 551 -5.84 -24.74 9.65
CA GLN A 551 -6.17 -24.49 8.25
C GLN A 551 -5.98 -25.78 7.43
N LYS A 552 -6.67 -25.86 6.28
CA LYS A 552 -6.49 -26.92 5.28
C LYS A 552 -6.42 -26.33 3.88
N TRP A 553 -5.82 -27.08 2.95
CA TRP A 553 -5.78 -26.67 1.56
C TRP A 553 -7.10 -27.00 0.85
N PHE A 554 -7.71 -26.02 0.19
CA PHE A 554 -8.91 -26.28 -0.59
C PHE A 554 -8.62 -27.05 -1.89
N VAL A 555 -9.65 -27.75 -2.37
CA VAL A 555 -9.64 -28.67 -3.52
C VAL A 555 -10.82 -28.32 -4.43
N SER A 556 -10.58 -28.34 -5.74
CA SER A 556 -11.56 -28.05 -6.80
C SER A 556 -11.09 -28.75 -8.08
N ASP A 557 -11.81 -28.64 -9.19
CA ASP A 557 -11.36 -29.17 -10.49
C ASP A 557 -10.27 -28.32 -11.14
N ASN A 558 -10.21 -27.03 -10.79
CA ASN A 558 -9.13 -26.11 -11.12
C ASN A 558 -8.57 -25.50 -9.82
N MET A 559 -7.26 -25.60 -9.61
CA MET A 559 -6.57 -24.98 -8.47
C MET A 559 -5.34 -24.20 -8.95
N THR A 560 -5.09 -23.04 -8.34
CA THR A 560 -3.81 -22.31 -8.47
C THR A 560 -3.16 -22.20 -7.10
N THR A 561 -1.88 -22.55 -7.02
CA THR A 561 -1.04 -22.38 -5.83
C THR A 561 0.09 -21.43 -6.17
N SER A 562 0.11 -20.24 -5.56
CA SER A 562 1.16 -19.23 -5.73
C SER A 562 1.98 -19.09 -4.46
N LEU A 563 3.29 -18.90 -4.62
CA LEU A 563 4.26 -18.57 -3.57
C LEU A 563 4.63 -17.09 -3.72
N ILE A 564 4.49 -16.31 -2.65
CA ILE A 564 4.67 -14.85 -2.66
C ILE A 564 5.74 -14.44 -1.65
N ASN A 565 6.65 -13.55 -2.05
CA ASN A 565 7.72 -13.00 -1.22
C ASN A 565 7.17 -12.05 -0.12
N ASN A 566 8.01 -11.65 0.84
CA ASN A 566 7.70 -10.59 1.82
C ASN A 566 7.33 -9.25 1.15
N GLU A 567 7.89 -8.96 -0.02
CA GLU A 567 7.68 -7.76 -0.85
C GLU A 567 6.41 -7.82 -1.73
N GLY A 568 5.71 -8.96 -1.76
CA GLY A 568 4.48 -9.13 -2.54
C GLY A 568 4.66 -9.65 -3.97
N GLU A 569 5.88 -9.90 -4.43
CA GLU A 569 6.13 -10.55 -5.73
C GLU A 569 5.73 -12.04 -5.74
N GLU A 570 5.10 -12.53 -6.82
CA GLU A 570 4.95 -13.96 -7.07
C GLU A 570 6.29 -14.60 -7.48
N MET A 571 6.75 -15.56 -6.68
CA MET A 571 8.02 -16.26 -6.83
C MET A 571 7.88 -17.63 -7.51
N ALA A 572 6.73 -18.30 -7.37
CA ALA A 572 6.42 -19.52 -8.12
C ALA A 572 4.91 -19.76 -8.12
N THR A 573 4.36 -20.20 -9.25
CA THR A 573 2.91 -20.43 -9.41
C THR A 573 2.66 -21.76 -10.11
N SER A 574 1.86 -22.63 -9.49
CA SER A 574 1.47 -23.95 -9.98
C SER A 574 -0.03 -24.00 -10.18
N GLU A 575 -0.46 -24.05 -11.44
CA GLU A 575 -1.85 -24.27 -11.82
C GLU A 575 -2.09 -25.75 -12.14
N ARG A 576 -3.24 -26.27 -11.71
CA ARG A 576 -3.71 -27.63 -11.99
C ARG A 576 -5.14 -27.58 -12.49
N LYS A 577 -5.42 -28.24 -13.61
CA LYS A 577 -6.76 -28.33 -14.22
C LYS A 577 -7.11 -29.79 -14.51
N ARG A 578 -8.31 -30.25 -14.14
CA ARG A 578 -8.80 -31.59 -14.51
C ARG A 578 -9.00 -31.67 -16.03
N GLN A 579 -8.56 -32.76 -16.66
CA GLN A 579 -8.79 -33.02 -18.08
C GLN A 579 -9.62 -34.31 -18.25
N GLN A 580 -10.81 -34.18 -18.83
CA GLN A 580 -11.57 -35.32 -19.32
C GLN A 580 -11.05 -35.69 -20.71
N LEU A 581 -10.32 -36.80 -20.80
CA LEU A 581 -9.80 -37.35 -22.06
C LEU A 581 -10.77 -38.40 -22.62
N SER A 582 -11.65 -37.97 -23.52
CA SER A 582 -12.48 -38.87 -24.32
C SER A 582 -11.68 -39.36 -25.54
N THR A 583 -11.04 -40.52 -25.43
CA THR A 583 -10.22 -41.10 -26.51
C THR A 583 -11.05 -41.84 -27.55
N THR A 584 -11.32 -41.22 -28.70
CA THR A 584 -11.77 -41.91 -29.91
C THR A 584 -10.60 -42.09 -30.89
N LEU A 585 -10.19 -43.35 -31.09
CA LEU A 585 -9.13 -43.70 -32.03
C LEU A 585 -9.74 -44.04 -33.40
N SER A 586 -9.49 -43.20 -34.41
CA SER A 586 -9.75 -43.55 -35.81
C SER A 586 -8.53 -43.26 -36.66
N ARG A 587 -8.04 -44.30 -37.36
CA ARG A 587 -7.04 -44.16 -38.41
C ARG A 587 -7.76 -44.01 -39.74
N HIS A 588 -7.48 -42.96 -40.50
CA HIS A 588 -7.32 -43.13 -41.95
C HIS A 588 -6.42 -42.04 -42.56
N ARG A 589 -5.89 -42.34 -43.74
CA ARG A 589 -4.88 -41.55 -44.46
C ARG A 589 -5.27 -41.47 -45.93
N GLU A 590 -5.19 -40.26 -46.51
CA GLU A 590 -5.26 -39.92 -47.94
C GLU A 590 -6.59 -40.26 -48.69
N SER A 591 -7.08 -39.51 -49.70
CA SER A 591 -6.60 -38.24 -50.30
C SER A 591 -7.72 -37.41 -50.97
N SER A 592 -7.59 -36.07 -50.90
CA SER A 592 -7.91 -35.04 -51.92
C SER A 592 -9.19 -35.09 -52.79
N ALA A 593 -10.09 -34.11 -52.58
CA ALA A 593 -10.73 -33.26 -53.61
C ALA A 593 -11.37 -32.02 -52.93
N PHE A 594 -11.44 -30.84 -53.58
CA PHE A 594 -11.67 -29.56 -52.88
C PHE A 594 -12.70 -28.61 -53.54
N ARG A 595 -13.78 -28.27 -52.82
CA ARG A 595 -14.80 -27.20 -53.02
C ARG A 595 -15.84 -27.31 -51.86
N PRO A 596 -16.84 -26.41 -51.63
CA PRO A 596 -17.51 -25.47 -52.57
C PRO A 596 -17.68 -24.01 -52.06
N SER A 597 -18.61 -23.27 -52.68
CA SER A 597 -18.97 -21.85 -52.42
C SER A 597 -20.37 -21.70 -51.80
N GLU A 598 -20.64 -20.51 -51.21
CA GLU A 598 -21.96 -19.81 -51.14
C GLU A 598 -23.09 -20.51 -50.32
N GLU A 599 -24.18 -19.85 -49.86
CA GLU A 599 -24.85 -18.59 -50.25
C GLU A 599 -25.15 -17.61 -49.07
N PHE A 600 -25.79 -16.48 -49.42
CA PHE A 600 -26.36 -15.42 -48.55
C PHE A 600 -27.75 -15.83 -47.94
N HIS A 601 -28.55 -15.07 -47.17
CA HIS A 601 -28.76 -13.60 -47.09
C HIS A 601 -29.56 -13.13 -45.82
N HIS A 602 -29.23 -11.94 -45.31
CA HIS A 602 -30.11 -10.89 -44.72
C HIS A 602 -30.85 -10.96 -43.34
N GLN A 603 -30.73 -9.81 -42.64
CA GLN A 603 -31.76 -9.04 -41.88
C GLN A 603 -31.88 -9.08 -40.32
N GLN A 604 -31.04 -8.26 -39.66
CA GLN A 604 -31.39 -7.06 -38.83
C GLN A 604 -32.37 -7.16 -37.62
N VAL A 605 -31.96 -6.66 -36.43
CA VAL A 605 -32.63 -5.62 -35.58
C VAL A 605 -32.00 -5.45 -34.17
N ARG A 606 -31.50 -4.24 -33.85
CA ARG A 606 -31.30 -3.59 -32.51
C ARG A 606 -30.44 -4.31 -31.43
N MET A 607 -29.96 -3.67 -30.35
CA MET A 607 -29.96 -2.26 -29.88
C MET A 607 -28.51 -1.77 -29.61
N GLN A 608 -28.31 -0.44 -29.53
CA GLN A 608 -27.09 0.17 -28.99
C GLN A 608 -27.41 1.54 -28.33
N GLU A 609 -27.43 1.57 -27.00
CA GLU A 609 -27.69 2.73 -26.10
C GLU A 609 -26.95 2.41 -24.77
N GLU A 610 -26.44 3.34 -23.95
CA GLU A 610 -26.15 4.76 -24.20
C GLU A 610 -24.97 5.27 -23.33
N LEU A 611 -24.60 6.50 -23.66
CA LEU A 611 -23.54 7.41 -23.28
C LEU A 611 -23.52 7.88 -21.80
N PHE A 612 -22.35 8.23 -21.28
CA PHE A 612 -21.97 9.59 -20.77
C PHE A 612 -20.45 9.57 -20.45
N CYS A 613 -19.58 10.42 -20.99
CA CYS A 613 -19.45 11.90 -20.97
C CYS A 613 -18.98 12.53 -19.65
N ARG A 614 -17.74 13.04 -19.71
CA ARG A 614 -17.06 14.12 -18.95
C ARG A 614 -17.77 14.74 -17.73
N GLN A 615 -16.98 14.93 -16.67
CA GLN A 615 -16.92 16.21 -15.94
C GLN A 615 -15.44 16.51 -15.57
N LEU A 616 -15.10 17.80 -15.43
CA LEU A 616 -13.86 18.29 -14.81
C LEU A 616 -14.21 18.97 -13.46
N ASP A 617 -13.26 19.69 -12.88
CA ASP A 617 -13.38 20.58 -11.71
C ASP A 617 -13.38 19.83 -10.35
N PHE A 618 -12.39 20.05 -9.46
CA PHE A 618 -12.06 21.24 -8.65
C PHE A 618 -12.87 21.34 -7.34
N ASP A 619 -12.36 20.69 -6.28
CA ASP A 619 -12.01 21.28 -4.98
C ASP A 619 -11.01 20.34 -4.25
#